data_AF-A0A7C5QET6-F1
#
_entry.id   AF-A0A7C5QET6-F1
#
_cell.length_a   1.000
_cell.length_b   1.000
_cell.length_c   1.000
_cell.angle_alpha   90.00
_cell.angle_beta   90.00
_cell.angle_gamma   90.00
#
_symmetry.space_group_name_H-M   'P 1'
#
loop_
_entity.id
_entity.type
_entity.pdbx_description
1 polymer ?
#
loop_
_entity_poly.entity_id
_entity_poly.type
_entity_poly.pdbx_seq_one_letter_code
_entity_poly.pdbx_strand_id
1 'polypeptide(L)'
;MEIRHRGHDPILQRETRLVELRALASSHPCSRNGRAAMTPAQSLTKAIREVLATDGWMTFKVGSTAARNSKGDFYRTGSPGAPDLVAVKGQRYILIEVKAGKDKLRPAQLAFRQEVERVFGNYIVARGVTDVIDFLEGLP
;
A
#
# COMPACT_ATOMS: atom_id res chain seq x y z
N MET A 1 -35.39 12.83 32.24
CA MET A 1 -35.10 11.84 31.18
C MET A 1 -33.69 12.14 30.67
N GLU A 2 -32.71 11.49 31.28
CA GLU A 2 -31.29 11.79 31.10
C GLU A 2 -30.78 10.94 29.93
N ILE A 3 -30.49 11.58 28.80
CA ILE A 3 -29.96 10.91 27.61
C ILE A 3 -28.48 10.63 27.89
N ARG A 4 -28.19 9.38 28.25
CA ARG A 4 -26.82 8.86 28.32
C ARG A 4 -26.22 8.92 26.91
N HIS A 5 -25.39 9.92 26.64
CA HIS A 5 -24.45 9.88 25.52
C HIS A 5 -23.54 8.66 25.74
N ARG A 6 -23.76 7.58 24.97
CA ARG A 6 -22.77 6.51 24.86
C ARG A 6 -21.53 7.14 24.25
N GLY A 7 -20.47 7.20 25.06
CA GLY A 7 -19.17 7.72 24.64
C GLY A 7 -18.73 7.05 23.35
N HIS A 8 -18.57 7.87 22.32
CA HIS A 8 -17.82 7.51 21.13
C HIS A 8 -16.36 7.54 21.56
N ASP A 9 -15.84 6.42 22.08
CA ASP A 9 -14.45 6.33 22.52
C ASP A 9 -13.58 5.93 21.32
N PRO A 10 -12.83 6.87 20.71
CA PRO A 10 -12.04 6.61 19.50
C PRO A 10 -10.85 5.67 19.77
N ILE A 11 -10.45 5.46 21.03
CA ILE A 11 -9.33 4.60 21.39
C ILE A 11 -9.74 3.13 21.31
N LEU A 12 -10.90 2.78 21.88
CA LEU A 12 -11.41 1.40 21.88
C LEU A 12 -11.75 0.91 20.46
N GLN A 13 -12.21 1.82 19.58
CA GLN A 13 -12.43 1.51 18.16
C GLN A 13 -11.12 1.32 17.38
N ARG A 14 -10.03 1.98 17.77
CA ARG A 14 -8.71 1.77 17.17
C ARG A 14 -8.15 0.39 17.51
N GLU A 15 -8.14 0.02 18.78
CA GLU A 15 -7.58 -1.28 19.21
C GLU A 15 -8.34 -2.48 18.63
N THR A 16 -9.68 -2.43 18.65
CA THR A 16 -10.52 -3.51 18.09
C THR A 16 -10.28 -3.67 16.58
N ARG A 17 -10.15 -2.56 15.86
CA ARG A 17 -9.93 -2.55 14.40
C ARG A 17 -8.53 -3.03 14.02
N LEU A 18 -7.52 -2.79 14.86
CA LEU A 18 -6.14 -3.28 14.64
C LEU A 18 -6.06 -4.80 14.76
N VAL A 19 -6.79 -5.39 15.72
CA VAL A 19 -6.89 -6.85 15.85
C VAL A 19 -7.53 -7.46 14.59
N GLU A 20 -8.56 -6.82 14.04
CA GLU A 20 -9.20 -7.26 12.79
C GLU A 20 -8.26 -7.18 11.57
N LEU A 21 -7.48 -6.10 11.43
CA LEU A 21 -6.50 -5.96 10.34
C LEU A 21 -5.39 -7.01 10.42
N ARG A 22 -4.91 -7.31 11.63
CA ARG A 22 -3.89 -8.36 11.86
C ARG A 22 -4.46 -9.77 11.60
N ALA A 23 -5.72 -10.02 11.94
CA ALA A 23 -6.40 -11.27 11.61
C ALA A 23 -6.55 -11.46 10.10
N LEU A 24 -6.90 -10.40 9.36
CA LEU A 24 -6.99 -10.43 7.90
C LEU A 24 -5.64 -10.76 7.26
N ALA A 25 -4.54 -10.13 7.69
CA ALA A 25 -3.19 -10.39 7.19
C ALA A 25 -2.75 -11.87 7.34
N SER A 26 -3.32 -12.60 8.30
CA SER A 26 -3.02 -14.00 8.59
C SER A 26 -3.82 -15.00 7.72
N SER A 27 -4.82 -14.53 6.98
CA SER A 27 -5.84 -15.35 6.32
C SER A 27 -5.74 -15.42 4.78
N HIS A 28 -4.66 -14.93 4.17
CA HIS A 28 -4.49 -14.91 2.71
C HIS A 28 -3.67 -16.10 2.18
N PRO A 29 -4.30 -17.27 1.87
CA PRO A 29 -3.65 -18.30 1.08
C PRO A 29 -3.58 -17.88 -0.39
N CYS A 30 -2.38 -17.99 -0.96
CA CYS A 30 -2.15 -17.91 -2.39
C CYS A 30 -2.86 -19.08 -3.09
N SER A 31 -4.06 -18.86 -3.63
CA SER A 31 -4.83 -19.91 -4.32
C SER A 31 -4.63 -19.89 -5.85
N ARG A 32 -4.47 -21.10 -6.40
CA ARG A 32 -4.28 -21.42 -7.83
C ARG A 32 -5.62 -21.68 -8.49
N ASN A 33 -5.96 -20.98 -9.58
CA ASN A 33 -6.57 -21.56 -10.80
C ASN A 33 -6.86 -20.53 -11.92
N GLY A 34 -6.67 -20.97 -13.17
CA GLY A 34 -7.37 -20.51 -14.38
C GLY A 34 -6.88 -19.25 -15.12
N ARG A 35 -6.16 -18.34 -14.46
CA ARG A 35 -5.40 -17.24 -15.09
C ARG A 35 -3.92 -17.46 -14.83
N ALA A 36 -3.02 -16.86 -15.62
CA ALA A 36 -1.59 -16.87 -15.31
C ALA A 36 -1.41 -16.54 -13.81
N ALA A 37 -0.71 -17.42 -13.08
CA ALA A 37 -0.63 -17.33 -11.63
C ALA A 37 -0.14 -15.92 -11.24
N MET A 38 -0.88 -15.25 -10.36
CA MET A 38 -0.55 -13.91 -9.90
C MET A 38 0.86 -13.93 -9.31
N THR A 39 1.72 -13.00 -9.73
CA THR A 39 3.09 -12.96 -9.20
C THR A 39 3.05 -12.67 -7.70
N PRO A 40 4.05 -13.09 -6.91
CA PRO A 40 4.09 -12.78 -5.48
C PRO A 40 3.92 -11.28 -5.18
N ALA A 41 4.52 -10.41 -5.99
CA ALA A 41 4.38 -8.96 -5.87
C ALA A 41 2.94 -8.49 -6.16
N GLN A 42 2.27 -9.05 -7.18
CA GLN A 42 0.87 -8.73 -7.47
C GLN A 42 -0.07 -9.20 -6.35
N SER A 43 0.14 -10.40 -5.81
CA SER A 43 -0.63 -10.95 -4.69
C SER A 43 -0.46 -10.09 -3.44
N LEU A 44 0.77 -9.71 -3.12
CA LEU A 44 1.06 -8.82 -1.99
C LEU A 44 0.45 -7.42 -2.20
N THR A 45 0.56 -6.86 -3.41
CA THR A 45 -0.09 -5.58 -3.77
C THR A 45 -1.60 -5.64 -3.53
N LYS A 46 -2.25 -6.75 -3.90
CA LYS A 46 -3.69 -6.95 -3.67
C LYS A 46 -4.02 -6.95 -2.17
N ALA A 47 -3.28 -7.72 -1.38
CA ALA A 47 -3.50 -7.82 0.06
C ALA A 47 -3.29 -6.48 0.79
N ILE A 48 -2.26 -5.72 0.41
CA ILE A 48 -2.02 -4.36 0.94
C ILE A 48 -3.19 -3.43 0.64
N ARG A 49 -3.72 -3.46 -0.59
CA ARG A 49 -4.88 -2.64 -0.98
C ARG A 49 -6.14 -3.01 -0.19
N GLU A 50 -6.34 -4.29 0.11
CA GLU A 50 -7.47 -4.75 0.92
C GLU A 50 -7.38 -4.22 2.35
N VAL A 51 -6.22 -4.31 3.00
CA VAL A 51 -6.01 -3.75 4.35
C VAL A 51 -6.22 -2.24 4.38
N LEU A 52 -5.65 -1.51 3.42
CA LEU A 52 -5.84 -0.07 3.29
C LEU A 52 -7.31 0.29 3.07
N ALA A 53 -8.03 -0.44 2.21
CA ALA A 53 -9.44 -0.21 1.96
C ALA A 53 -10.31 -0.47 3.20
N THR A 54 -10.04 -1.53 3.96
CA THR A 54 -10.73 -1.83 5.23
C THR A 54 -10.52 -0.73 6.27
N ASP A 55 -9.34 -0.12 6.32
CA ASP A 55 -9.09 1.05 7.15
C ASP A 55 -9.70 2.35 6.56
N GLY A 56 -10.18 2.33 5.32
CA GLY A 56 -10.84 3.48 4.67
C GLY A 56 -9.89 4.39 3.90
N TRP A 57 -8.73 3.89 3.48
CA TRP A 57 -7.84 4.58 2.56
C TRP A 57 -8.27 4.37 1.11
N MET A 58 -8.25 5.44 0.33
CA MET A 58 -8.32 5.35 -1.11
C MET A 58 -6.93 4.97 -1.65
N THR A 59 -6.85 3.99 -2.56
CA THR A 59 -5.58 3.55 -3.16
C THR A 59 -5.63 3.55 -4.68
N PHE A 60 -4.54 4.00 -5.31
CA PHE A 60 -4.35 3.91 -6.76
C PHE A 60 -2.91 3.51 -7.11
N LYS A 61 -2.74 2.82 -8.24
CA LYS A 61 -1.42 2.36 -8.70
C LYS A 61 -0.70 3.48 -9.43
N VAL A 62 0.59 3.65 -9.15
CA VAL A 62 1.44 4.65 -9.82
C VAL A 62 2.54 3.90 -10.59
N GLY A 63 2.11 3.12 -11.58
CA GLY A 63 3.03 2.32 -12.39
C GLY A 63 3.67 3.14 -13.51
N SER A 64 4.99 3.01 -13.69
CA SER A 64 5.61 3.34 -14.97
C SER A 64 5.35 2.21 -15.96
N THR A 65 4.74 2.50 -17.10
CA THR A 65 4.43 1.48 -18.12
C THR A 65 5.34 1.65 -19.32
N ALA A 66 5.88 0.54 -19.81
CA ALA A 66 6.52 0.47 -21.10
C ALA A 66 5.46 0.08 -22.14
N ALA A 67 5.32 0.90 -23.19
CA ALA A 67 4.35 0.67 -24.24
C ALA A 67 5.02 0.80 -25.61
N ARG A 68 4.35 0.27 -26.63
CA ARG A 68 4.69 0.50 -28.03
C ARG A 68 3.54 1.22 -28.70
N ASN A 69 3.86 2.20 -29.55
CA ASN A 69 2.85 2.87 -30.36
C ASN A 69 2.49 1.99 -31.57
N SER A 70 1.52 2.44 -32.39
CA SER A 70 1.10 1.72 -33.61
C SER A 70 2.20 1.58 -34.67
N LYS A 71 3.27 2.38 -34.58
CA LYS A 71 4.45 2.32 -35.45
C LYS A 71 5.54 1.39 -34.93
N GLY A 72 5.37 0.86 -33.72
CA GLY A 72 6.32 -0.03 -33.06
C GLY A 72 7.36 0.68 -32.17
N ASP A 73 7.32 2.01 -32.06
CA ASP A 73 8.27 2.75 -31.22
C ASP A 73 8.03 2.46 -29.75
N PHE A 74 9.11 2.19 -29.03
CA PHE A 74 9.08 1.94 -27.59
C PHE A 74 9.11 3.25 -26.81
N TYR A 75 8.16 3.43 -25.89
CA TYR A 75 8.15 4.56 -24.98
C TYR A 75 7.83 4.11 -23.55
N ARG A 76 8.27 4.90 -22.58
CA ARG A 76 7.96 4.70 -21.15
C ARG A 76 7.13 5.87 -20.67
N THR A 77 6.06 5.58 -19.95
CA THR A 77 5.22 6.57 -19.28
C THR A 77 5.41 6.48 -17.77
N GLY A 78 5.12 7.59 -17.08
CA GLY A 78 5.28 7.70 -15.62
C GLY A 78 6.67 8.15 -15.19
N SER A 79 6.81 8.44 -13.89
CA SER A 79 8.06 8.92 -13.30
C SER A 79 8.99 7.76 -12.97
N PRO A 80 10.27 7.79 -13.39
CA PRO A 80 11.25 6.78 -12.99
C PRO A 80 11.33 6.65 -11.47
N GLY A 81 11.21 5.41 -10.97
CA GLY A 81 11.33 5.13 -9.55
C GLY A 81 10.07 5.41 -8.72
N ALA A 82 8.97 5.88 -9.32
CA ALA A 82 7.70 6.06 -8.64
C ALA A 82 7.25 4.77 -7.91
N PRO A 83 6.53 4.91 -6.77
CA PRO A 83 6.08 3.78 -5.98
C PRO A 83 5.00 2.97 -6.70
N ASP A 84 4.84 1.70 -6.34
CA ASP A 84 3.76 0.87 -6.88
C ASP A 84 2.35 1.41 -6.55
N LEU A 85 2.17 1.97 -5.36
CA LEU A 85 0.89 2.49 -4.85
C LEU A 85 1.04 3.86 -4.20
N VAL A 86 -0.04 4.63 -4.28
CA VAL A 86 -0.31 5.78 -3.42
C VAL A 86 -1.60 5.50 -2.66
N ALA A 87 -1.57 5.74 -1.35
CA ALA A 87 -2.73 5.68 -0.47
C ALA A 87 -3.03 7.07 0.09
N VAL A 88 -4.30 7.46 0.13
CA VAL A 88 -4.74 8.77 0.66
C VAL A 88 -5.94 8.60 1.59
N LYS A 89 -5.93 9.29 2.73
CA LYS A 89 -7.04 9.35 3.71
C LYS A 89 -7.05 10.72 4.40
N GLY A 90 -8.04 11.55 4.06
CA GLY A 90 -8.08 12.94 4.51
C GLY A 90 -6.85 13.72 4.04
N GLN A 91 -6.12 14.35 4.97
CA GLN A 91 -4.88 15.09 4.69
C GLN A 91 -3.62 14.21 4.75
N ARG A 92 -3.78 12.89 4.92
CA ARG A 92 -2.67 11.94 4.99
C ARG A 92 -2.50 11.24 3.65
N TYR A 93 -1.25 11.02 3.27
CA TYR A 93 -0.90 10.21 2.10
C TYR A 93 0.31 9.32 2.44
N ILE A 94 0.42 8.20 1.74
CA ILE A 94 1.51 7.23 1.88
C ILE A 94 1.91 6.77 0.49
N LEU A 95 3.21 6.80 0.21
CA LEU A 95 3.79 6.22 -1.00
C LEU A 95 4.34 4.83 -0.65
N ILE A 96 3.88 3.80 -1.35
CA ILE A 96 4.14 2.41 -1.00
C ILE A 96 4.76 1.69 -2.19
N GLU A 97 6.00 1.25 -2.01
CA GLU A 97 6.71 0.38 -2.95
C GLU A 97 6.66 -1.05 -2.44
N VAL A 98 6.21 -1.98 -3.28
CA VAL A 98 5.98 -3.38 -2.91
C VAL A 98 7.15 -4.24 -3.36
N LYS A 99 7.76 -4.97 -2.41
CA LYS A 99 8.89 -5.87 -2.69
C LYS A 99 8.62 -7.27 -2.16
N ALA A 100 8.32 -8.21 -3.05
CA ALA A 100 8.14 -9.61 -2.68
C ALA A 100 9.49 -10.36 -2.62
N GLY A 101 9.62 -11.31 -1.69
CA GLY A 101 10.80 -12.16 -1.60
C GLY A 101 12.11 -11.38 -1.41
N LYS A 102 13.10 -11.68 -2.26
CA LYS A 102 14.46 -11.09 -2.19
C LYS A 102 14.61 -9.79 -2.99
N ASP A 103 13.52 -9.25 -3.54
CA ASP A 103 13.58 -8.06 -4.38
C ASP A 103 14.10 -6.84 -3.59
N LYS A 104 14.94 -6.04 -4.25
CA LYS A 104 15.54 -4.82 -3.69
C LYS A 104 15.06 -3.59 -4.46
N LEU A 105 15.17 -2.42 -3.82
CA LEU A 105 14.97 -1.16 -4.53
C LEU A 105 16.04 -0.99 -5.61
N ARG A 106 15.60 -0.59 -6.79
CA ARG A 106 16.49 -0.16 -7.88
C ARG A 106 17.03 1.25 -7.57
N PRO A 107 18.17 1.68 -8.16
CA PRO A 107 18.73 3.01 -7.91
C PRO A 107 17.73 4.16 -8.11
N ALA A 108 16.91 4.12 -9.16
CA ALA A 108 15.87 5.13 -9.39
C ALA A 108 14.80 5.17 -8.27
N GLN A 109 14.46 4.01 -7.70
CA GLN A 109 13.49 3.92 -6.60
C GLN A 109 14.09 4.41 -5.28
N LEU A 110 15.39 4.19 -5.06
CA LEU A 110 16.11 4.78 -3.93
C LEU A 110 16.14 6.30 -4.02
N ALA A 111 16.47 6.85 -5.19
CA ALA A 111 16.49 8.29 -5.41
C ALA A 111 15.09 8.91 -5.23
N PHE A 112 14.05 8.27 -5.77
CA PHE A 112 12.67 8.72 -5.60
C PHE A 112 12.24 8.69 -4.13
N ARG A 113 12.55 7.60 -3.41
CA ARG A 113 12.29 7.48 -1.98
C ARG A 113 12.95 8.62 -1.19
N GLN A 114 14.23 8.89 -1.43
CA GLN A 114 14.96 9.94 -0.73
C GLN A 114 14.30 11.32 -0.92
N GLU A 115 13.83 11.60 -2.12
CA GLU A 115 13.15 12.85 -2.41
C GLU A 115 11.77 12.95 -1.72
N VAL A 116 11.01 11.85 -1.69
CA VAL A 116 9.74 11.81 -0.94
C VAL A 116 9.98 11.95 0.56
N GLU A 117 10.93 11.21 1.12
CA GLU A 117 11.25 11.32 2.55
C GLU A 117 11.68 12.75 2.91
N ARG A 118 12.42 13.42 2.02
CA ARG A 118 12.84 14.82 2.19
C ARG A 118 11.69 15.83 2.16
N VAL A 119 10.73 15.68 1.24
CA VAL A 119 9.64 16.66 1.02
C VAL A 119 8.42 16.36 1.89
N PHE A 120 8.13 15.08 2.06
CA PHE A 120 6.82 14.58 2.46
C PHE A 120 6.86 13.59 3.63
N GLY A 121 8.00 12.94 3.89
CA GLY A 121 8.21 11.99 4.99
C GLY A 121 7.55 10.61 4.85
N ASN A 122 6.43 10.49 4.13
CA ASN A 122 5.61 9.27 4.13
C ASN A 122 5.90 8.33 2.94
N TYR A 123 7.02 7.62 2.98
CA TYR A 123 7.37 6.57 2.03
C TYR A 123 7.67 5.25 2.75
N ILE A 124 7.09 4.14 2.27
CA ILE A 124 7.40 2.80 2.80
C ILE A 124 7.77 1.81 1.71
N VAL A 125 8.63 0.86 2.08
CA VAL A 125 8.91 -0.34 1.29
C VAL A 125 8.22 -1.51 1.98
N ALA A 126 7.08 -1.93 1.44
CA ALA A 126 6.30 -3.02 2.02
C ALA A 126 6.76 -4.37 1.45
N ARG A 127 7.24 -5.25 2.33
CA ARG A 127 7.54 -6.66 2.06
C ARG A 127 6.45 -7.60 2.56
N GLY A 128 5.60 -7.10 3.45
CA GLY A 128 4.41 -7.76 3.94
C GLY A 128 3.28 -6.75 4.20
N VAL A 129 2.10 -7.28 4.50
CA VAL A 129 0.95 -6.47 4.94
C VAL A 129 1.23 -5.84 6.30
N THR A 130 1.96 -6.54 7.17
CA THR A 130 2.33 -6.04 8.51
C THR A 130 3.14 -4.74 8.45
N ASP A 131 4.08 -4.59 7.50
CA ASP A 131 4.84 -3.34 7.34
C ASP A 131 3.93 -2.12 7.12
N VAL A 132 2.79 -2.33 6.44
CA VAL A 132 1.79 -1.28 6.21
C VAL A 132 1.01 -1.00 7.48
N ILE A 133 0.61 -2.05 8.21
CA ILE A 133 -0.11 -1.92 9.49
C ILE A 133 0.75 -1.17 10.50
N ASP A 134 2.00 -1.60 10.70
CA ASP A 134 2.94 -0.98 11.64
C ASP A 134 3.19 0.49 11.29
N PHE A 135 3.30 0.81 9.99
CA PHE A 135 3.42 2.19 9.54
C PHE A 135 2.17 3.02 9.86
N LEU A 136 0.97 2.45 9.64
CA LEU A 136 -0.29 3.12 9.96
C LEU A 136 -0.44 3.39 11.46
N GLU A 137 0.03 2.47 12.31
CA GLU A 137 0.05 2.61 13.77
C GLU A 137 0.98 3.76 14.22
N GLY A 138 2.09 3.97 13.50
CA GLY A 138 3.05 5.04 13.78
C GLY A 138 2.68 6.42 13.22
N LEU A 139 1.61 6.53 12.42
CA LEU A 139 1.15 7.82 11.92
C LEU A 139 0.51 8.63 13.06
N PRO A 140 0.83 9.94 13.19
CA PRO A 140 0.25 10.82 14.21
C PRO A 140 -1.27 10.93 14.08
#